data_AF-A0A6N1ABN1-F1
#
_entry.id   AF-A0A6N1ABN1-F1
#
_cell.length_a   1.000
_cell.length_b   1.000
_cell.length_c   1.000
_cell.angle_alpha   90.00
_cell.angle_beta   90.00
_cell.angle_gamma   90.00
#
_symmetry.space_group_name_H-M   'P 1'
#
loop_
_entity.id
_entity.type
_entity.pdbx_description
1 polymer ?
#
loop_
_entity_poly.entity_id
_entity_poly.type
_entity_poly.pdbx_seq_one_letter_code
_entity_poly.pdbx_strand_id
1 'polypeptide(L)' 'MTAPIAKDVLASATLHLEVLEEFIAVVRRRMASTTDTFARDSLNDLLLSLTEQRDSYQALAIPAIVAA' A
#
# COMPACT_ATOMS: atom_id res chain seq x y z
N MET A 1 1.60 18.96 24.43
CA MET A 1 2.72 18.81 23.48
C MET A 1 2.51 17.50 22.73
N THR A 2 1.86 17.53 21.55
CA THR A 2 1.50 16.30 20.79
C THR A 2 1.73 16.47 19.27
N ALA A 3 2.44 17.52 18.86
CA ALA A 3 2.55 17.93 17.46
C ALA A 3 3.67 17.27 16.61
N PRO A 4 4.84 16.84 17.14
CA PRO A 4 5.92 16.30 16.29
C PRO A 4 5.70 14.84 15.88
N ILE A 5 5.29 13.98 16.82
CA ILE A 5 5.15 12.53 16.61
C ILE A 5 4.15 12.24 15.49
N ALA A 6 3.02 12.98 15.45
CA ALA A 6 2.00 12.81 14.42
C ALA A 6 2.51 13.17 13.00
N LYS A 7 3.39 14.16 12.89
CA LYS A 7 3.97 14.58 11.60
C LYS A 7 4.95 13.54 11.06
N ASP A 8 5.83 13.03 11.92
CA ASP A 8 6.83 12.03 11.51
C ASP A 8 6.18 10.69 11.16
N VAL A 9 5.12 10.32 11.89
CA VAL A 9 4.30 9.14 11.57
C VAL A 9 3.61 9.30 10.21
N LEU A 10 3.02 10.46 9.92
CA LEU A 10 2.38 10.70 8.63
C LEU A 10 3.39 10.70 7.48
N ALA A 11 4.56 11.33 7.65
CA ALA A 11 5.61 11.33 6.65
C ALA A 11 6.13 9.90 6.36
N SER A 12 6.31 9.09 7.40
CA SER A 12 6.68 7.69 7.25
C SER A 12 5.59 6.87 6.54
N ALA A 13 4.32 7.08 6.89
CA ALA A 13 3.19 6.43 6.23
C ALA A 13 3.10 6.80 4.73
N THR A 14 3.34 8.06 4.37
CA THR A 14 3.41 8.50 2.97
C THR A 14 4.54 7.80 2.22
N LEU A 15 5.75 7.75 2.78
CA LEU A 15 6.87 7.04 2.17
C LEU A 15 6.55 5.54 1.98
N HIS A 16 5.93 4.90 2.98
CA HIS A 16 5.53 3.50 2.86
C HIS A 16 4.50 3.29 1.74
N LEU A 17 3.54 4.20 1.59
CA LEU A 17 2.54 4.14 0.52
C LEU A 17 3.20 4.28 -0.85
N GLU A 18 4.17 5.19 -1.03
CA GLU A 18 4.92 5.35 -2.28
C GLU A 18 5.65 4.06 -2.67
N VAL A 19 6.40 3.49 -1.74
CA VAL A 19 7.12 2.21 -1.96
C VAL A 19 6.15 1.06 -2.25
N LEU A 20 4.99 1.04 -1.58
CA LEU A 20 3.97 0.03 -1.79
C LEU A 20 3.36 0.10 -3.20
N GLU A 21 3.08 1.31 -3.71
CA GLU A 21 2.58 1.51 -5.07
C GLU A 21 3.60 1.05 -6.13
N GLU A 22 4.88 1.34 -5.91
CA GLU A 22 5.95 0.83 -6.78
C GLU A 22 5.98 -0.70 -6.80
N PHE A 23 5.84 -1.33 -5.63
CA PHE A 23 5.85 -2.79 -5.55
C PHE A 23 4.61 -3.42 -6.20
N ILE A 24 3.42 -2.82 -6.02
CA ILE A 24 2.20 -3.21 -6.72
C ILE A 24 2.41 -3.15 -8.24
N ALA A 25 3.03 -2.09 -8.75
CA ALA A 25 3.33 -1.95 -10.16
C ALA A 25 4.29 -3.04 -10.68
N VAL A 26 5.27 -3.44 -9.87
CA VAL A 26 6.17 -4.57 -10.18
C VAL A 26 5.40 -5.88 -10.24
N VAL A 27 4.56 -6.19 -9.24
CA VAL A 27 3.76 -7.42 -9.19
C VAL A 27 2.85 -7.53 -10.42
N ARG A 28 2.13 -6.46 -10.76
CA ARG A 28 1.27 -6.42 -11.96
C ARG A 28 2.04 -6.68 -13.25
N ARG A 29 3.23 -6.08 -13.38
CA ARG A 29 4.10 -6.29 -14.55
C ARG A 29 4.58 -7.74 -14.65
N ARG A 30 4.98 -8.34 -13.53
CA ARG A 30 5.42 -9.75 -13.47
C ARG A 30 4.27 -10.69 -13.83
N MET A 31 3.07 -10.43 -13.29
CA MET A 31 1.86 -11.19 -13.56
C MET A 31 1.49 -11.16 -15.05
N ALA A 32 1.60 -10.00 -15.69
CA ALA A 32 1.36 -9.85 -17.14
C ALA A 32 2.41 -10.56 -18.01
N SER A 33 3.63 -10.75 -17.50
CA SER A 33 4.75 -11.35 -18.26
C SER A 33 4.87 -12.87 -18.13
N THR A 34 4.23 -13.47 -17.12
CA THR A 34 4.37 -14.91 -16.84
C THR A 34 3.24 -15.73 -17.46
N THR A 35 3.61 -16.87 -18.05
CA THR A 35 2.66 -17.89 -18.50
C THR A 35 2.43 -18.99 -17.47
N ASP A 36 3.28 -19.08 -16.45
CA ASP A 36 3.18 -20.06 -15.36
C ASP A 36 1.92 -19.77 -14.51
N THR A 37 1.02 -20.74 -14.44
CA THR A 37 -0.24 -20.65 -13.72
C THR A 37 -0.04 -20.52 -12.21
N PHE A 38 0.86 -21.30 -11.62
CA PHE A 38 1.12 -21.24 -10.18
C PHE A 38 1.73 -19.89 -9.79
N ALA A 39 2.65 -19.38 -10.61
CA ALA A 39 3.22 -18.05 -10.40
C ALA A 39 2.15 -16.96 -10.54
N ARG A 40 1.21 -17.09 -11.49
CA ARG A 40 0.11 -16.13 -11.66
C ARG A 40 -0.81 -16.11 -10.45
N ASP A 41 -1.19 -17.26 -9.93
CA ASP A 41 -2.06 -17.38 -8.76
C ASP A 41 -1.37 -16.79 -7.52
N SER A 42 -0.11 -17.13 -7.30
CA SER A 42 0.71 -16.58 -6.20
C SER A 42 0.86 -15.05 -6.27
N LEU A 43 1.03 -14.50 -7.48
CA LEU A 43 1.12 -13.05 -7.68
C LEU A 43 -0.22 -12.35 -7.51
N ASN A 44 -1.34 -13.03 -7.80
CA ASN A 44 -2.68 -12.51 -7.57
C ASN A 44 -2.99 -12.43 -6.06
N ASP A 45 -2.64 -13.47 -5.30
CA ASP A 45 -2.78 -13.48 -3.83
C ASP A 45 -1.93 -12.37 -3.19
N LEU A 46 -0.68 -12.23 -3.65
CA LEU A 46 0.19 -11.15 -3.22
C LEU A 46 -0.42 -9.78 -3.55
N LEU A 47 -0.95 -9.60 -4.76
CA LEU A 47 -1.55 -8.33 -5.18
C LEU A 47 -2.76 -7.97 -4.29
N LEU A 48 -3.58 -8.94 -3.89
CA LEU A 48 -4.69 -8.73 -2.98
C LEU A 48 -4.20 -8.17 -1.63
N SER A 49 -3.24 -8.82 -0.99
CA SER A 49 -2.68 -8.35 0.29
C SER A 49 -2.05 -6.97 0.18
N LEU A 50 -1.35 -6.67 -0.93
CA LEU A 50 -0.76 -5.34 -1.15
C LEU A 50 -1.85 -4.27 -1.33
N THR A 51 -2.96 -4.57 -2.00
CA THR A 51 -4.07 -3.62 -2.13
C THR A 51 -4.77 -3.36 -0.80
N GLU A 52 -4.96 -4.36 0.06
CA GLU A 52 -5.50 -4.18 1.41
C GLU A 52 -4.59 -3.31 2.28
N GLN A 53 -3.27 -3.53 2.20
CA GLN A 53 -2.28 -2.71 2.89
C GLN A 53 -2.30 -1.25 2.39
N ARG A 54 -2.45 -1.05 1.07
CA ARG A 54 -2.55 0.29 0.47
C ARG A 54 -3.79 1.02 0.98
N ASP A 55 -4.93 0.35 0.96
CA ASP A 55 -6.20 0.92 1.40
C ASP A 55 -6.13 1.34 2.87
N SER A 56 -5.40 0.58 3.70
CA SER A 56 -5.12 0.92 5.10
C SER A 56 -4.28 2.19 5.25
N TYR A 57 -3.24 2.38 4.43
CA TYR A 57 -2.45 3.62 4.43
C TYR A 57 -3.26 4.82 3.90
N GLN A 58 -4.07 4.62 2.86
CA GLN A 58 -4.95 5.67 2.34
C GLN A 58 -5.98 6.12 3.37
N ALA A 59 -6.49 5.20 4.20
CA ALA A 59 -7.38 5.55 5.31
C ALA A 59 -6.72 6.47 6.35
N LEU A 60 -5.38 6.38 6.54
CA LEU A 60 -4.63 7.29 7.41
C LEU A 60 -4.40 8.68 6.79
N ALA A 61 -4.39 8.76 5.44
CA ALA A 61 -4.21 9.99 4.70
C ALA A 61 -5.48 10.84 4.59
N ILE A 62 -6.65 10.23 4.80
CA ILE A 62 -7.90 10.97 4.98
C ILE A 62 -7.85 11.57 6.39
N PRO A 63 -7.79 12.92 6.54
CA PRO A 63 -7.83 13.51 7.86
C PRO A 63 -9.13 13.04 8.53
N ALA A 64 -9.04 12.60 9.79
CA ALA A 64 -10.21 12.35 10.62
C ALA A 64 -11.03 13.65 10.76
N ILE A 65 -11.85 13.96 9.76
CA ILE A 65 -12.76 15.11 9.75
C ILE A 65 -13.98 14.81 10.64
N VAL A 66 -14.17 13.58 11.14
CA VAL A 66 -15.33 13.21 11.94
C VAL A 66 -14.90 12.67 13.31
N ALA A 67 -14.57 13.60 14.20
CA ALA A 67 -14.77 13.46 15.63
C ALA A 67 -15.05 14.87 16.18
N ALA A 68 -16.22 15.40 15.82
CA ALA A 68 -16.83 16.57 16.43
C ALA A 68 -17.97 16.11 17.34
#